data_AF-A0A442T4C4-F1
#
_entry.id   AF-A0A442T4C4-F1
#
_cell.length_a   1.000
_cell.length_b   1.000
_cell.length_c   1.000
_cell.angle_alpha   90.00
_cell.angle_beta   90.00
_cell.angle_gamma   90.00
#
_symmetry.space_group_name_H-M   'P 1'
#
loop_
_entity.id
_entity.type
_entity.pdbx_description
1 polymer ?
#
loop_
_entity_poly.entity_id
_entity_poly.type
_entity_poly.pdbx_seq_one_letter_code
_entity_poly.pdbx_strand_id
1 'polypeptide(L)'
;MLNTIPDEVNFLDCTLRDGGYYTNWDFAPELVSDYIATINTLPVRMVELGLAGKPESHGYFASVTSSKAEQVAAGLLVKACVMIDAKDVLASELPIPIAVIRLTEGLVPGHITTVRVAAHYSNLAACRNICAELSHRGFRVFLNLMQIDAANAAEVEMCLKEVKQIDTLDVLYIADSFGSMKPTRVQELISLFADRIEPDIGFHGHDNRGYALVNSVAAAMAGATWIDCTMGGMGRGAGNT
;
A
#
# COMPACT_ATOMS: atom_id res chain seq x y z
N MET A 1 -24.56 18.25 7.63
CA MET A 1 -24.95 16.91 7.14
C MET A 1 -24.12 15.91 7.93
N LEU A 2 -24.71 14.84 8.44
CA LEU A 2 -23.90 13.73 8.96
C LEU A 2 -23.19 13.15 7.73
N ASN A 3 -21.87 13.28 7.65
CA ASN A 3 -21.09 12.59 6.60
C ASN A 3 -21.30 11.10 6.83
N THR A 4 -22.14 10.48 6.01
CA THR A 4 -22.31 9.03 6.01
C THR A 4 -21.08 8.41 5.37
N ILE A 5 -20.74 7.20 5.80
CA ILE A 5 -19.70 6.40 5.15
C ILE A 5 -20.09 6.28 3.66
N PRO A 6 -19.16 6.49 2.70
CA PRO A 6 -19.45 6.32 1.28
C PRO A 6 -20.11 4.97 1.00
N ASP A 7 -21.11 4.94 0.10
CA ASP A 7 -21.85 3.71 -0.22
C ASP A 7 -20.94 2.61 -0.82
N GLU A 8 -19.79 2.98 -1.40
CA GLU A 8 -18.78 2.04 -1.89
C GLU A 8 -17.35 2.52 -1.53
N VAL A 9 -16.62 1.68 -0.80
CA VAL A 9 -15.18 1.82 -0.52
C VAL A 9 -14.45 0.65 -1.17
N ASN A 10 -13.30 0.91 -1.77
CA ASN A 10 -12.46 -0.14 -2.35
C ASN A 10 -11.59 -0.78 -1.25
N PHE A 11 -11.83 -2.05 -0.95
CA PHE A 11 -10.96 -2.80 -0.05
C PHE A 11 -9.75 -3.39 -0.78
N LEU A 12 -8.59 -3.24 -0.15
CA LEU A 12 -7.34 -3.87 -0.57
C LEU A 12 -6.82 -4.73 0.59
N ASP A 13 -6.74 -6.04 0.38
CA ASP A 13 -6.30 -6.96 1.42
C ASP A 13 -4.77 -7.12 1.40
N CYS A 14 -4.15 -6.89 2.56
CA CYS A 14 -2.70 -6.94 2.74
C CYS A 14 -2.23 -8.21 3.48
N THR A 15 -3.06 -9.24 3.62
CA THR A 15 -2.75 -10.41 4.46
C THR A 15 -1.48 -11.11 4.03
N LEU A 16 -1.29 -11.33 2.72
CA LEU A 16 -0.10 -11.97 2.16
C LEU A 16 1.12 -11.04 2.05
N ARG A 17 1.02 -9.79 2.52
CA ARG A 17 2.14 -8.84 2.61
C ARG A 17 2.43 -8.43 4.05
N ASP A 18 1.53 -7.69 4.69
CA ASP A 18 1.70 -7.22 6.07
C ASP A 18 1.52 -8.37 7.07
N GLY A 19 0.55 -9.26 6.83
CA GLY A 19 0.36 -10.45 7.68
C GLY A 19 1.58 -11.37 7.74
N GLY A 20 2.52 -11.21 6.79
CA GLY A 20 3.79 -11.95 6.78
C GLY A 20 4.66 -11.70 8.00
N TYR A 21 4.47 -10.60 8.74
CA TYR A 21 5.16 -10.39 10.02
C TYR A 21 4.91 -11.51 11.05
N TYR A 22 3.81 -12.27 10.94
CA TYR A 22 3.49 -13.36 11.86
C TYR A 22 4.16 -14.69 11.49
N THR A 23 4.49 -14.85 10.21
CA THR A 23 5.00 -16.11 9.64
C THR A 23 6.40 -15.95 9.04
N ASN A 24 7.06 -14.80 9.27
CA ASN A 24 8.26 -14.41 8.54
C ASN A 24 8.08 -14.50 7.01
N TRP A 25 6.88 -14.12 6.54
CA TRP A 25 6.40 -14.17 5.16
C TRP A 25 6.40 -15.59 4.54
N ASP A 26 6.48 -16.63 5.36
CA ASP A 26 6.47 -18.03 4.94
C ASP A 26 5.15 -18.68 5.32
N PHE A 27 4.09 -18.34 4.58
CA PHE A 27 2.77 -18.92 4.80
C PHE A 27 2.72 -20.36 4.31
N ALA A 28 2.07 -21.23 5.08
CA ALA A 28 1.83 -22.61 4.64
C ALA A 28 1.04 -22.60 3.31
N PRO A 29 1.40 -23.43 2.31
CA PRO A 29 0.71 -23.46 1.02
C PRO A 29 -0.79 -23.72 1.13
N GLU A 30 -1.21 -24.56 2.07
CA GLU A 30 -2.62 -24.86 2.32
C GLU A 30 -3.36 -23.62 2.83
N LEU A 31 -2.74 -22.83 3.71
CA LEU A 31 -3.28 -21.57 4.20
C LEU A 31 -3.42 -20.54 3.06
N VAL A 32 -2.44 -20.47 2.15
CA VAL A 32 -2.51 -19.59 0.98
C VAL A 32 -3.66 -20.02 0.07
N SER A 33 -3.84 -21.33 -0.15
CA SER A 33 -4.95 -21.87 -0.95
C SER A 33 -6.32 -21.55 -0.32
N ASP A 34 -6.47 -21.76 0.98
CA ASP A 34 -7.71 -21.46 1.72
C ASP A 34 -8.00 -19.95 1.73
N TYR A 35 -6.97 -19.12 1.87
CA TYR A 35 -7.05 -17.67 1.76
C TYR A 35 -7.55 -17.25 0.38
N ILE A 36 -6.96 -17.77 -0.71
CA ILE A 36 -7.36 -17.44 -2.09
C ILE A 36 -8.82 -17.85 -2.34
N ALA A 37 -9.21 -19.04 -1.90
CA ALA A 37 -10.59 -19.49 -2.02
C ALA A 37 -11.57 -18.56 -1.29
N THR A 38 -11.18 -18.09 -0.10
CA THR A 38 -12.00 -17.19 0.72
C THR A 38 -12.06 -15.78 0.14
N ILE A 39 -10.92 -15.17 -0.20
CA ILE A 39 -10.84 -13.77 -0.65
C ILE A 39 -11.62 -13.54 -1.94
N ASN A 40 -11.68 -14.55 -2.82
CA ASN A 40 -12.45 -14.53 -4.06
C ASN A 40 -13.98 -14.45 -3.84
N THR A 41 -14.47 -14.70 -2.62
CA THR A 41 -15.89 -14.60 -2.26
C THR A 41 -16.25 -13.29 -1.57
N LEU A 42 -15.25 -12.48 -1.21
CA LEU A 42 -15.40 -11.25 -0.45
C LEU A 42 -15.41 -10.03 -1.38
N PRO A 43 -15.99 -8.89 -0.96
CA PRO A 43 -16.00 -7.64 -1.73
C PRO A 43 -14.64 -6.91 -1.71
N VAL A 44 -13.54 -7.65 -1.89
CA VAL A 44 -12.19 -7.11 -1.98
C VAL A 44 -11.85 -6.83 -3.44
N ARG A 45 -11.30 -5.65 -3.71
CA ARG A 45 -10.99 -5.23 -5.09
C ARG A 45 -9.57 -5.58 -5.50
N MET A 46 -8.67 -5.71 -4.53
CA MET A 46 -7.26 -5.98 -4.77
C MET A 46 -6.62 -6.74 -3.61
N VAL A 47 -5.66 -7.62 -3.92
CA VAL A 47 -4.83 -8.32 -2.93
C VAL A 47 -3.38 -7.93 -3.12
N GLU A 48 -2.69 -7.64 -2.02
CA GLU A 48 -1.27 -7.33 -1.99
C GLU A 48 -0.41 -8.57 -1.72
N LEU A 49 0.54 -8.82 -2.62
CA LEU A 49 1.43 -9.97 -2.62
C LEU A 49 2.85 -9.51 -2.27
N GLY A 50 3.19 -9.57 -0.98
CA GLY A 50 4.57 -9.40 -0.52
C GLY A 50 5.31 -8.14 -0.98
N LEU A 51 6.63 -8.19 -0.86
CA LEU A 51 7.55 -7.14 -1.30
C LEU A 51 8.33 -7.60 -2.53
N ALA A 52 8.47 -6.75 -3.54
CA ALA A 52 9.26 -7.05 -4.72
C ALA A 52 10.73 -6.60 -4.55
N GLY A 53 11.65 -7.40 -5.09
CA GLY A 53 13.07 -7.02 -5.24
C GLY A 53 13.96 -7.12 -4.00
N LYS A 54 13.52 -7.77 -2.92
CA LYS A 54 14.37 -8.03 -1.75
C LYS A 54 15.23 -9.31 -1.94
N PRO A 55 16.35 -9.48 -1.23
CA PRO A 55 17.10 -10.75 -1.27
C PRO A 55 16.24 -11.91 -0.75
N GLU A 56 16.35 -13.10 -1.36
CA GLU A 56 15.62 -14.33 -0.96
C GLU A 56 16.13 -14.96 0.35
N SER A 57 16.45 -14.13 1.36
CA SER A 57 16.87 -14.59 2.68
C SER A 57 15.73 -14.75 3.69
N HIS A 58 14.50 -14.46 3.26
CA HIS A 58 13.29 -14.47 4.08
C HIS A 58 12.15 -15.19 3.32
N GLY A 59 11.05 -15.54 3.99
CA GLY A 59 9.99 -16.44 3.50
C GLY A 59 9.41 -16.12 2.11
N TYR A 60 8.60 -17.03 1.56
CA TYR A 60 8.10 -16.97 0.17
C TYR A 60 7.60 -15.58 -0.28
N PHE A 61 6.92 -14.84 0.60
CA PHE A 61 6.35 -13.52 0.31
C PHE A 61 7.24 -12.32 0.74
N ALA A 62 8.41 -12.54 1.32
CA ALA A 62 9.32 -11.46 1.72
C ALA A 62 10.09 -10.87 0.52
N SER A 63 10.30 -11.69 -0.51
CA SER A 63 10.72 -11.26 -1.83
C SER A 63 9.95 -12.03 -2.89
N VAL A 64 8.90 -11.41 -3.37
CA VAL A 64 8.05 -11.96 -4.41
C VAL A 64 8.69 -11.67 -5.75
N THR A 65 9.29 -12.71 -6.33
CA THR A 65 9.69 -12.70 -7.73
C THR A 65 8.45 -12.73 -8.62
N SER A 66 8.61 -12.39 -9.90
CA SER A 66 7.50 -12.44 -10.85
C SER A 66 6.79 -13.79 -10.89
N SER A 67 7.56 -14.88 -10.99
CA SER A 67 7.01 -16.24 -11.01
C SER A 67 6.16 -16.56 -9.77
N LYS A 68 6.63 -16.17 -8.58
CA LYS A 68 5.88 -16.35 -7.32
C LYS A 68 4.60 -15.51 -7.30
N ALA A 69 4.71 -14.23 -7.71
CA ALA A 69 3.58 -13.32 -7.77
C ALA A 69 2.50 -13.87 -8.72
N GLU A 70 2.91 -14.29 -9.92
CA GLU A 70 2.02 -14.81 -10.96
C GLU A 70 1.37 -16.12 -10.55
N GLN A 71 2.11 -17.02 -9.89
CA GLN A 71 1.56 -18.28 -9.38
C GLN A 71 0.39 -18.02 -8.41
N VAL A 72 0.54 -17.07 -7.49
CA VAL A 72 -0.52 -16.71 -6.53
C VAL A 72 -1.63 -15.93 -7.23
N ALA A 73 -1.29 -14.97 -8.08
CA ALA A 73 -2.24 -14.14 -8.82
C ALA A 73 -3.13 -14.95 -9.76
N ALA A 74 -2.63 -16.06 -10.33
CA ALA A 74 -3.42 -16.95 -11.19
C ALA A 74 -4.63 -17.59 -10.47
N GLY A 75 -4.60 -17.67 -9.13
CA GLY A 75 -5.73 -18.15 -8.33
C GLY A 75 -6.73 -17.05 -7.93
N LEU A 76 -6.39 -15.78 -8.11
CA LEU A 76 -7.22 -14.65 -7.70
C LEU A 76 -8.19 -14.26 -8.83
N LEU A 77 -9.46 -14.03 -8.47
CA LEU A 77 -10.47 -13.43 -9.35
C LEU A 77 -10.50 -11.90 -9.26
N VAL A 78 -9.71 -11.36 -8.34
CA VAL A 78 -9.55 -9.92 -8.07
C VAL A 78 -8.16 -9.46 -8.52
N LYS A 79 -7.93 -8.15 -8.55
CA LYS A 79 -6.63 -7.60 -8.97
C LYS A 79 -5.54 -7.96 -7.95
N ALA A 80 -4.31 -8.18 -8.44
CA ALA A 80 -3.15 -8.32 -7.57
C ALA A 80 -2.23 -7.11 -7.67
N CYS A 81 -1.56 -6.78 -6.56
CA CYS A 81 -0.50 -5.80 -6.49
C CYS A 81 0.69 -6.33 -5.68
N VAL A 82 1.84 -5.67 -5.81
CA VAL A 82 3.02 -5.90 -4.95
C VAL A 82 3.49 -4.56 -4.39
N MET A 83 4.34 -4.58 -3.36
CA MET A 83 4.96 -3.37 -2.83
C MET A 83 6.46 -3.33 -3.09
N ILE A 84 6.99 -2.15 -3.43
CA ILE A 84 8.42 -1.84 -3.37
C ILE A 84 8.67 -0.78 -2.31
N ASP A 85 9.87 -0.77 -1.73
CA ASP A 85 10.30 0.27 -0.80
C ASP A 85 11.13 1.30 -1.57
N ALA A 86 10.71 2.57 -1.54
CA ALA A 86 11.44 3.65 -2.20
C ALA A 86 12.89 3.74 -1.68
N LYS A 87 13.15 3.38 -0.41
CA LYS A 87 14.51 3.38 0.12
C LYS A 87 15.43 2.40 -0.63
N ASP A 88 14.90 1.28 -1.10
CA ASP A 88 15.68 0.24 -1.78
C ASP A 88 16.08 0.73 -3.18
N VAL A 89 15.22 1.53 -3.83
CA VAL A 89 15.57 2.26 -5.08
C VAL A 89 16.68 3.27 -4.80
N LEU A 90 16.49 4.13 -3.78
CA LEU A 90 17.40 5.24 -3.49
C LEU A 90 18.77 4.78 -2.99
N ALA A 91 18.84 3.62 -2.32
CA ALA A 91 20.08 3.04 -1.83
C ALA A 91 20.84 2.21 -2.89
N SER A 92 20.26 1.96 -4.06
CA SER A 92 20.79 1.00 -5.04
C SER A 92 22.07 1.44 -5.77
N GLU A 93 22.50 2.71 -5.62
CA GLU A 93 23.55 3.38 -6.41
C GLU A 93 23.30 3.42 -7.94
N LEU A 94 22.23 2.78 -8.42
CA LEU A 94 21.81 2.76 -9.81
C LEU A 94 20.97 4.00 -10.13
N PRO A 95 20.92 4.43 -11.40
CA PRO A 95 19.90 5.38 -11.84
C PRO A 95 18.49 4.87 -11.51
N ILE A 96 17.61 5.76 -11.02
CA ILE A 96 16.25 5.41 -10.57
C ILE A 96 15.51 4.47 -11.55
N PRO A 97 15.48 4.73 -12.88
CA PRO A 97 14.79 3.84 -13.81
C PRO A 97 15.33 2.40 -13.76
N ILE A 98 16.65 2.22 -13.69
CA ILE A 98 17.29 0.91 -13.65
C ILE A 98 17.02 0.21 -12.32
N ALA A 99 17.05 0.95 -11.22
CA ALA A 99 16.71 0.42 -9.89
C ALA A 99 15.27 -0.10 -9.84
N VAL A 100 14.32 0.68 -10.37
CA VAL A 100 12.90 0.28 -10.47
C VAL A 100 12.75 -0.97 -11.33
N ILE A 101 13.34 -0.99 -12.53
CA ILE A 101 13.30 -2.14 -13.44
C ILE A 101 13.80 -3.40 -12.73
N ARG A 102 14.89 -3.29 -11.97
CA ARG A 102 15.46 -4.42 -11.22
C ARG A 102 14.53 -4.92 -10.11
N LEU A 103 13.95 -4.02 -9.31
CA LEU A 103 13.06 -4.42 -8.21
C LEU A 103 11.76 -5.07 -8.69
N THR A 104 11.36 -4.77 -9.91
CA THR A 104 10.11 -5.23 -10.52
C THR A 104 10.37 -6.09 -11.74
N GLU A 105 11.55 -6.73 -11.79
CA GLU A 105 11.98 -7.56 -12.89
C GLU A 105 11.00 -8.72 -13.08
N GLY A 106 10.58 -8.92 -14.34
CA GLY A 106 9.66 -9.97 -14.74
C GLY A 106 8.19 -9.76 -14.33
N LEU A 107 7.85 -8.73 -13.54
CA LEU A 107 6.44 -8.45 -13.24
C LEU A 107 5.72 -8.05 -14.53
N VAL A 108 4.53 -8.61 -14.73
CA VAL A 108 3.70 -8.36 -15.92
C VAL A 108 2.43 -7.61 -15.48
N PRO A 109 2.15 -6.40 -16.02
CA PRO A 109 0.96 -5.61 -15.65
C PRO A 109 -0.39 -6.34 -15.80
N GLY A 110 -0.47 -7.35 -16.67
CA GLY A 110 -1.68 -8.17 -16.83
C GLY A 110 -1.96 -9.13 -15.67
N HIS A 111 -0.92 -9.57 -14.95
CA HIS A 111 -1.05 -10.45 -13.79
C HIS A 111 -0.98 -9.65 -12.49
N ILE A 112 0.00 -8.73 -12.41
CA ILE A 112 0.20 -7.81 -11.29
C ILE A 112 -0.12 -6.41 -11.79
N THR A 113 -1.33 -5.95 -11.53
CA THR A 113 -1.87 -4.72 -12.15
C THR A 113 -1.35 -3.42 -11.54
N THR A 114 -0.78 -3.48 -10.33
CA THR A 114 -0.45 -2.30 -9.54
C THR A 114 0.83 -2.54 -8.76
N VAL A 115 1.67 -1.51 -8.66
CA VAL A 115 2.83 -1.49 -7.76
C VAL A 115 2.62 -0.38 -6.74
N ARG A 116 2.68 -0.78 -5.46
CA ARG A 116 2.62 0.12 -4.31
C ARG A 116 4.04 0.57 -3.96
N VAL A 117 4.25 1.86 -3.81
CA VAL A 117 5.55 2.43 -3.43
C VAL A 117 5.45 2.88 -1.98
N ALA A 118 6.18 2.23 -1.08
CA ALA A 118 6.30 2.68 0.30
C ALA A 118 7.38 3.76 0.40
N ALA A 119 7.03 4.94 0.92
CA ALA A 119 7.96 6.04 1.07
C ALA A 119 7.78 6.76 2.40
N HIS A 120 8.88 7.03 3.09
CA HIS A 120 8.88 7.98 4.21
C HIS A 120 8.48 9.37 3.70
N TYR A 121 7.69 10.12 4.48
CA TYR A 121 7.14 11.40 4.01
C TYR A 121 8.19 12.43 3.58
N SER A 122 9.38 12.40 4.18
CA SER A 122 10.50 13.26 3.79
C SER A 122 11.12 12.92 2.42
N ASN A 123 10.82 11.75 1.85
CA ASN A 123 11.46 11.24 0.62
C ASN A 123 10.52 11.33 -0.61
N LEU A 124 9.40 12.03 -0.49
CA LEU A 124 8.38 12.15 -1.55
C LEU A 124 8.93 12.71 -2.86
N ALA A 125 9.82 13.71 -2.81
CA ALA A 125 10.39 14.33 -4.00
C ALA A 125 11.07 13.31 -4.93
N ALA A 126 11.71 12.29 -4.37
CA ALA A 126 12.36 11.23 -5.14
C ALA A 126 11.37 10.21 -5.72
N CYS A 127 10.16 10.14 -5.18
CA CYS A 127 9.12 9.21 -5.63
C CYS A 127 8.55 9.57 -7.00
N ARG A 128 8.66 10.84 -7.44
CA ARG A 128 8.19 11.25 -8.78
C ARG A 128 8.77 10.40 -9.90
N ASN A 129 10.09 10.22 -9.91
CA ASN A 129 10.77 9.44 -10.95
C ASN A 129 10.50 7.94 -10.82
N ILE A 130 10.30 7.45 -9.59
CA ILE A 130 9.92 6.05 -9.33
C ILE A 130 8.52 5.78 -9.91
N CYS A 131 7.56 6.63 -9.60
CA CYS A 131 6.18 6.53 -10.08
C CYS A 131 6.10 6.68 -11.59
N ALA A 132 6.88 7.58 -12.19
CA ALA A 132 6.93 7.76 -13.64
C ALA A 132 7.42 6.48 -14.36
N GLU A 133 8.49 5.85 -13.85
CA GLU A 133 9.01 4.61 -14.45
C GLU A 133 8.03 3.44 -14.32
N LEU A 134 7.38 3.28 -13.15
CA LEU A 134 6.38 2.24 -12.96
C LEU A 134 5.19 2.40 -13.92
N SER A 135 4.71 3.63 -14.07
CA SER A 135 3.60 3.95 -14.98
C SER A 135 3.99 3.77 -16.44
N HIS A 136 5.20 4.19 -16.84
CA HIS A 136 5.74 3.95 -18.20
C HIS A 136 5.79 2.45 -18.55
N ARG A 137 6.02 1.58 -17.54
CA ARG A 137 6.01 0.13 -17.69
C ARG A 137 4.61 -0.49 -17.65
N GLY A 138 3.56 0.32 -17.55
CA GLY A 138 2.17 -0.10 -17.65
C GLY A 138 1.51 -0.48 -16.33
N PHE A 139 2.17 -0.26 -15.19
CA PHE A 139 1.56 -0.48 -13.88
C PHE A 139 0.74 0.73 -13.44
N ARG A 140 -0.38 0.47 -12.75
CA ARG A 140 -0.96 1.48 -11.87
C ARG A 140 -0.03 1.73 -10.69
N VAL A 141 -0.01 2.95 -10.19
CA VAL A 141 0.93 3.36 -9.13
C VAL A 141 0.17 3.86 -7.93
N PHE A 142 0.36 3.18 -6.81
CA PHE A 142 -0.14 3.60 -5.51
C PHE A 142 1.05 4.01 -4.64
N LEU A 143 0.92 5.06 -3.83
CA LEU A 143 2.01 5.59 -3.02
C LEU A 143 1.62 5.61 -1.54
N ASN A 144 2.29 4.83 -0.72
CA ASN A 144 2.11 4.79 0.73
C ASN A 144 3.01 5.81 1.41
N LEU A 145 2.39 6.87 1.91
CA LEU A 145 3.04 7.93 2.65
C LEU A 145 3.19 7.55 4.13
N MET A 146 4.36 7.02 4.46
CA MET A 146 4.66 6.48 5.78
C MET A 146 5.04 7.56 6.79
N GLN A 147 4.67 7.32 8.04
CA GLN A 147 5.06 8.13 9.22
C GLN A 147 4.64 9.61 9.17
N ILE A 148 3.68 9.97 8.32
CA ILE A 148 3.16 11.35 8.23
C ILE A 148 2.48 11.85 9.51
N ASP A 149 2.16 10.97 10.46
CA ASP A 149 1.72 11.37 11.81
C ASP A 149 2.74 12.26 12.53
N ALA A 150 4.03 12.04 12.28
CA ALA A 150 5.11 12.81 12.88
C ALA A 150 5.35 14.17 12.19
N ALA A 151 4.77 14.40 11.01
CA ALA A 151 4.98 15.61 10.23
C ALA A 151 4.21 16.80 10.83
N ASN A 152 4.89 17.94 10.97
CA ASN A 152 4.26 19.20 11.31
C ASN A 152 3.51 19.82 10.11
N ALA A 153 2.73 20.89 10.34
CA ALA A 153 1.90 21.49 9.30
C ALA A 153 2.69 21.94 8.05
N ALA A 154 3.90 22.48 8.21
CA ALA A 154 4.72 22.88 7.07
C ALA A 154 5.22 21.67 6.28
N GLU A 155 5.57 20.58 6.96
CA GLU A 155 5.96 19.32 6.31
C GLU A 155 4.79 18.67 5.56
N VAL A 156 3.57 18.71 6.11
CA VAL A 156 2.37 18.22 5.42
C VAL A 156 2.10 19.06 4.16
N GLU A 157 2.22 20.38 4.21
CA GLU A 157 2.10 21.23 3.01
C GLU A 157 3.18 20.95 1.96
N MET A 158 4.41 20.63 2.39
CA MET A 158 5.45 20.18 1.47
C MET A 158 5.08 18.86 0.82
N CYS A 159 4.60 17.88 1.59
CA CYS A 159 4.14 16.60 1.06
C CYS A 159 3.05 16.79 -0.01
N LEU A 160 2.09 17.67 0.25
CA LEU A 160 1.03 17.99 -0.70
C LEU A 160 1.59 18.59 -1.99
N LYS A 161 2.54 19.53 -1.90
CA LYS A 161 3.19 20.11 -3.09
C LYS A 161 3.91 19.05 -3.90
N GLU A 162 4.66 18.16 -3.24
CA GLU A 162 5.39 17.09 -3.91
C GLU A 162 4.45 16.10 -4.59
N VAL A 163 3.38 15.66 -3.92
CA VAL A 163 2.38 14.75 -4.52
C VAL A 163 1.74 15.35 -5.78
N LYS A 164 1.47 16.67 -5.79
CA LYS A 164 0.96 17.37 -6.97
C LYS A 164 1.92 17.40 -8.17
N GLN A 165 3.19 17.07 -7.98
CA GLN A 165 4.16 16.96 -9.07
C GLN A 165 4.24 15.52 -9.62
N ILE A 166 3.46 14.57 -9.07
CA ILE A 166 3.45 13.16 -9.49
C ILE A 166 2.19 12.91 -10.34
N ASP A 167 2.28 13.21 -11.63
CA ASP A 167 1.16 13.10 -12.58
C ASP A 167 0.71 11.65 -12.83
N THR A 168 1.53 10.67 -12.45
CA THR A 168 1.29 9.24 -12.70
C THR A 168 0.72 8.49 -11.50
N LEU A 169 0.36 9.19 -10.42
CA LEU A 169 -0.13 8.58 -9.20
C LEU A 169 -1.64 8.29 -9.31
N ASP A 170 -2.04 7.03 -9.15
CA ASP A 170 -3.46 6.64 -9.10
C ASP A 170 -4.07 6.87 -7.72
N VAL A 171 -3.36 6.47 -6.65
CA VAL A 171 -3.86 6.51 -5.27
C VAL A 171 -2.75 6.91 -4.30
N LEU A 172 -2.99 7.94 -3.48
CA LEU A 172 -2.13 8.28 -2.33
C LEU A 172 -2.69 7.64 -1.06
N TYR A 173 -1.89 6.83 -0.39
CA TYR A 173 -2.22 6.26 0.92
C TYR A 173 -1.60 7.06 2.06
N ILE A 174 -2.42 7.43 3.05
CA ILE A 174 -1.95 7.84 4.37
C ILE A 174 -1.74 6.59 5.22
N ALA A 175 -0.50 6.33 5.63
CA ALA A 175 -0.15 5.13 6.38
C ALA A 175 0.19 5.43 7.85
N ASP A 176 -0.58 4.87 8.77
CA ASP A 176 -0.32 4.89 10.22
C ASP A 176 0.73 3.84 10.60
N SER A 177 1.95 4.02 10.11
CA SER A 177 3.04 3.02 10.22
C SER A 177 3.44 2.65 11.66
N PHE A 178 3.08 3.49 12.64
CA PHE A 178 3.31 3.24 14.06
C PHE A 178 2.03 2.85 14.82
N GLY A 179 0.87 2.84 14.16
CA GLY A 179 -0.43 2.58 14.80
C GLY A 179 -0.75 3.58 15.90
N SER A 180 -0.27 4.83 15.76
CA SER A 180 -0.36 5.88 16.78
C SER A 180 -1.33 6.99 16.46
N MET A 181 -1.78 7.08 15.20
CA MET A 181 -2.67 8.16 14.77
C MET A 181 -3.99 8.10 15.53
N LYS A 182 -4.46 9.27 15.97
CA LYS A 182 -5.81 9.43 16.51
C LYS A 182 -6.81 9.65 15.37
N PRO A 183 -8.09 9.27 15.53
CA PRO A 183 -9.11 9.48 14.49
C PRO A 183 -9.20 10.93 13.99
N THR A 184 -9.01 11.91 14.87
CA THR A 184 -9.00 13.34 14.49
C THR A 184 -7.86 13.70 13.56
N ARG A 185 -6.68 13.10 13.74
CA ARG A 185 -5.51 13.33 12.87
C ARG A 185 -5.70 12.65 11.52
N VAL A 186 -6.32 11.47 11.50
CA VAL A 186 -6.70 10.79 10.27
C VAL A 186 -7.68 11.63 9.47
N GLN A 187 -8.75 12.15 10.09
CA GLN A 187 -9.71 13.02 9.42
C GLN A 187 -9.05 14.28 8.85
N GLU A 188 -8.18 14.93 9.63
CA GLU A 188 -7.44 16.12 9.21
C GLU A 188 -6.60 15.84 7.95
N LEU A 189 -5.76 14.80 7.98
CA LEU A 189 -4.89 14.45 6.87
C LEU A 189 -5.69 14.02 5.64
N ILE A 190 -6.64 13.09 5.80
CA ILE A 190 -7.41 12.56 4.67
C ILE A 190 -8.22 13.68 3.99
N SER A 191 -8.93 14.51 4.75
CA SER A 191 -9.72 15.62 4.17
C SER A 191 -8.81 16.60 3.43
N LEU A 192 -7.65 16.95 4.02
CA LEU A 192 -6.71 17.89 3.41
C LEU A 192 -6.18 17.40 2.07
N PHE A 193 -5.81 16.12 1.96
CA PHE A 193 -5.34 15.55 0.70
C PHE A 193 -6.49 15.37 -0.29
N ALA A 194 -7.62 14.78 0.13
CA ALA A 194 -8.80 14.57 -0.72
C ALA A 194 -9.33 15.86 -1.35
N ASP A 195 -9.29 16.98 -0.63
CA ASP A 195 -9.77 18.28 -1.14
C ASP A 195 -8.80 18.93 -2.14
N ARG A 196 -7.53 18.51 -2.18
CA ARG A 196 -6.46 19.28 -2.83
C ARG A 196 -5.68 18.53 -3.88
N ILE A 197 -5.80 17.22 -4.00
CA ILE A 197 -5.14 16.42 -5.06
C ILE A 197 -6.17 15.68 -5.91
N GLU A 198 -5.79 15.32 -7.13
CA GLU A 198 -6.64 14.55 -8.04
C GLU A 198 -6.60 13.02 -7.82
N PRO A 199 -5.46 12.39 -7.42
CA PRO A 199 -5.44 10.96 -7.11
C PRO A 199 -6.44 10.59 -6.02
N ASP A 200 -6.95 9.35 -6.10
CA ASP A 200 -7.76 8.76 -5.04
C ASP A 200 -6.98 8.75 -3.71
N ILE A 201 -7.71 8.76 -2.59
CA ILE A 201 -7.10 8.69 -1.26
C ILE A 201 -7.34 7.32 -0.64
N GLY A 202 -6.25 6.72 -0.16
CA GLY A 202 -6.24 5.49 0.60
C GLY A 202 -5.84 5.69 2.07
N PHE A 203 -6.25 4.76 2.92
CA PHE A 203 -5.78 4.70 4.30
C PHE A 203 -5.28 3.30 4.67
N HIS A 204 -4.16 3.25 5.38
CA HIS A 204 -3.56 2.04 5.93
C HIS A 204 -3.37 2.20 7.43
N GLY A 205 -4.18 1.48 8.22
CA GLY A 205 -4.17 1.55 9.68
C GLY A 205 -3.46 0.36 10.34
N HIS A 206 -2.67 0.62 11.37
CA HIS A 206 -2.15 -0.39 12.30
C HIS A 206 -2.82 -0.28 13.67
N ASP A 207 -2.97 -1.42 14.35
CA ASP A 207 -3.81 -1.50 15.56
C ASP A 207 -3.05 -1.37 16.88
N ASN A 208 -1.83 -0.81 16.87
CA ASN A 208 -0.97 -0.72 18.06
C ASN A 208 -1.61 0.04 19.24
N ARG A 209 -2.63 0.86 18.98
CA ARG A 209 -3.43 1.56 19.99
C ARG A 209 -4.90 1.12 20.05
N GLY A 210 -5.29 0.06 19.34
CA GLY A 210 -6.69 -0.37 19.21
C GLY A 210 -7.53 0.58 18.35
N TYR A 211 -6.90 1.35 17.46
CA TYR A 211 -7.55 2.38 16.66
C TYR A 211 -7.68 2.06 15.17
N ALA A 212 -7.18 0.92 14.68
CA ALA A 212 -7.14 0.64 13.24
C ALA A 212 -8.54 0.74 12.60
N LEU A 213 -9.53 0.04 13.16
CA LEU A 213 -10.91 0.07 12.65
C LEU A 213 -11.53 1.46 12.69
N VAL A 214 -11.45 2.15 13.84
CA VAL A 214 -12.04 3.50 13.97
C VAL A 214 -11.34 4.52 13.07
N ASN A 215 -10.03 4.39 12.86
CA ASN A 215 -9.28 5.22 11.94
C ASN A 215 -9.67 4.94 10.49
N SER A 216 -9.87 3.68 10.10
CA SER A 216 -10.33 3.33 8.75
C SER A 216 -11.74 3.87 8.46
N VAL A 217 -12.66 3.78 9.43
CA VAL A 217 -13.99 4.42 9.32
C VAL A 217 -13.86 5.94 9.22
N ALA A 218 -13.02 6.55 10.07
CA ALA A 218 -12.79 7.99 10.07
C ALA A 218 -12.17 8.48 8.74
N ALA A 219 -11.27 7.70 8.14
CA ALA A 219 -10.70 7.97 6.82
C ALA A 219 -11.77 7.92 5.73
N ALA A 220 -12.60 6.87 5.71
CA ALA A 220 -13.68 6.75 4.73
C ALA A 220 -14.66 7.93 4.81
N MET A 221 -15.05 8.33 6.03
CA MET A 221 -15.90 9.51 6.26
C MET A 221 -15.25 10.84 5.85
N ALA A 222 -13.93 10.90 5.82
CA ALA A 222 -13.14 12.06 5.42
C ALA A 222 -12.82 12.09 3.91
N GLY A 223 -13.26 11.09 3.14
CA GLY A 223 -13.11 11.06 1.68
C GLY A 223 -12.11 10.02 1.16
N ALA A 224 -11.56 9.13 2.01
CA ALA A 224 -10.79 8.00 1.51
C ALA A 224 -11.69 7.02 0.75
N THR A 225 -11.30 6.69 -0.48
CA THR A 225 -12.01 5.74 -1.36
C THR A 225 -11.36 4.36 -1.38
N TRP A 226 -10.17 4.22 -0.76
CA TRP A 226 -9.49 2.96 -0.58
C TRP A 226 -9.13 2.71 0.89
N ILE A 227 -9.35 1.49 1.37
CA ILE A 227 -9.00 1.07 2.73
C ILE A 227 -8.23 -0.25 2.67
N ASP A 228 -7.05 -0.27 3.28
CA ASP A 228 -6.31 -1.50 3.50
C ASP A 228 -6.87 -2.25 4.73
N CYS A 229 -6.96 -3.57 4.62
CA CYS A 229 -7.36 -4.47 5.70
C CYS A 229 -6.60 -5.79 5.63
N THR A 230 -6.69 -6.61 6.68
CA THR A 230 -6.18 -7.98 6.66
C THR A 230 -7.10 -8.96 7.35
N MET A 231 -7.05 -10.22 6.93
CA MET A 231 -7.80 -11.30 7.56
C MET A 231 -7.37 -11.46 9.02
N GLY A 232 -8.34 -11.34 9.93
CA GLY A 232 -8.09 -11.44 11.38
C GLY A 232 -7.17 -10.36 11.95
N GLY A 233 -6.98 -9.24 11.24
CA GLY A 233 -6.08 -8.15 11.66
C GLY A 233 -4.59 -8.50 11.58
N MET A 234 -4.20 -9.56 10.86
CA MET A 234 -2.79 -9.95 10.74
C MET A 234 -1.91 -8.81 10.20
N GLY A 235 -0.77 -8.55 10.82
CA GLY A 235 0.11 -7.47 10.37
C GLY A 235 1.22 -7.14 11.35
N ARG A 236 2.04 -6.13 11.03
CA ARG A 236 3.10 -5.68 11.94
C ARG A 236 2.53 -5.23 13.30
N GLY A 237 3.22 -5.59 14.38
CA GLY A 237 2.86 -5.15 15.73
C GLY A 237 1.57 -5.79 16.21
N ALA A 238 0.63 -4.98 16.70
CA ALA A 238 -0.69 -5.47 17.13
C ALA A 238 -1.62 -5.83 15.96
N GLY A 239 -1.20 -5.56 14.72
CA GLY A 239 -1.95 -5.92 13.53
C GLY A 239 -2.39 -4.73 12.69
N ASN A 240 -3.35 -4.99 11.81
CA ASN A 240 -3.96 -4.05 10.88
C ASN A 240 -5.49 -3.99 11.11
N THR A 241 -6.18 -3.15 10.33
CA THR A 241 -7.66 -3.08 10.27
C THR A 241 -8.27 -4.43 9.94
#